data_AF-A0A1Y1VXI2-F1
#
_entry.id   AF-A0A1Y1VXI2-F1
#
_cell.length_a   1.000
_cell.length_b   1.000
_cell.length_c   1.000
_cell.angle_alpha   90.00
_cell.angle_beta   90.00
_cell.angle_gamma   90.00
#
_symmetry.space_group_name_H-M   'P 1'
#
loop_
_entity.id
_entity.type
_entity.pdbx_description
1 polymer ?
#
loop_
_entity_poly.entity_id
_entity_poly.type
_entity_poly.pdbx_seq_one_letter_code
_entity_poly.pdbx_strand_id
1 'polypeptide(L)'
;MKSQFIIAIIATLTLSMVVADEFSSFEKLYNVEDNGEKCYARIFGYPCCNNNEVKITSYDLGDFDIIDNFVMCGIGYPEGEEMFGDYPYCDECVSNYFDKDGGWYYDKTDKTWCKVNERRCFSICEPKKGYKYCKNSSKIITTDTDGTTWGIEDNHWCLIQTIPEYNDFELTPVSYIDKISGQEYKIVNFLYDKGNNFEEKYEIVTLIINGIPVNFSKITYNSNSFSFKTESVMWKENEIKMILRDKTTKQKYFKIFNNQTIPYNLIHNNTTILDFFSFFHVIKIIIFSENMKL
;
A
#
# COMPACT_ATOMS: atom_id res chain seq x y z
N MET A 1 -6.88 30.04 -45.37
CA MET A 1 -6.63 29.00 -44.35
C MET A 1 -6.24 29.58 -42.99
N LYS A 2 -7.01 30.51 -42.41
CA LYS A 2 -6.77 31.04 -41.04
C LYS A 2 -7.98 30.89 -40.09
N SER A 3 -9.10 30.37 -40.59
CA SER A 3 -10.37 30.32 -39.83
C SER A 3 -10.63 28.99 -39.10
N GLN A 4 -9.87 27.93 -39.40
CA GLN A 4 -10.09 26.62 -38.76
C GLN A 4 -9.24 26.38 -37.50
N PHE A 5 -8.24 27.23 -37.23
CA PHE A 5 -7.41 27.12 -36.03
C PHE A 5 -8.08 27.68 -34.76
N ILE A 6 -9.02 28.62 -34.90
CA ILE A 6 -9.66 29.28 -33.74
C ILE A 6 -10.73 28.38 -33.09
N ILE A 7 -11.41 27.54 -33.88
CA ILE A 7 -12.46 26.64 -33.37
C ILE A 7 -11.86 25.51 -32.52
N ALA A 8 -10.64 25.06 -32.84
CA ALA A 8 -9.96 24.00 -32.08
C ALA A 8 -9.50 24.45 -30.67
N ILE A 9 -9.27 25.75 -30.46
CA ILE A 9 -8.80 26.29 -29.16
C ILE A 9 -9.98 26.52 -28.19
N ILE A 10 -11.18 26.82 -28.70
CA ILE A 10 -12.35 27.04 -27.85
C ILE A 10 -12.89 25.69 -27.30
N ALA A 11 -12.79 24.62 -28.09
CA ALA A 11 -13.23 23.29 -27.66
C ALA A 11 -12.36 22.66 -26.55
N THR A 12 -11.07 23.01 -26.48
CA THR A 12 -10.17 22.53 -25.41
C THR A 12 -10.35 23.27 -24.09
N LEU A 13 -10.82 24.52 -24.11
CA LEU A 13 -11.08 25.31 -22.89
C LEU A 13 -12.41 24.95 -22.22
N THR A 14 -13.41 24.47 -22.95
CA THR A 14 -14.68 24.04 -22.34
C THR A 14 -14.62 22.66 -21.69
N LEU A 15 -13.65 21.81 -22.07
CA LEU A 15 -13.52 20.46 -21.51
C LEU A 15 -12.81 20.45 -20.14
N SER A 16 -12.05 21.50 -19.81
CA SER A 16 -11.32 21.61 -18.54
C SER A 16 -12.18 22.12 -17.38
N MET A 17 -13.35 22.72 -17.65
CA MET A 17 -14.22 23.26 -16.60
C MET A 17 -15.20 22.22 -16.02
N VAL A 18 -15.45 21.10 -16.70
CA VAL A 18 -16.39 20.07 -16.20
C VAL A 18 -15.73 19.11 -15.20
N VAL A 19 -14.39 18.98 -15.21
CA VAL A 19 -13.67 18.04 -14.32
C VAL A 19 -13.40 18.63 -12.92
N ALA A 20 -13.55 19.94 -12.74
CA ALA A 20 -13.24 20.59 -11.47
C ALA A 20 -14.33 20.41 -10.39
N ASP A 21 -15.58 20.11 -10.77
CA ASP A 21 -16.71 20.10 -9.83
C ASP A 21 -16.86 18.75 -9.08
N GLU A 22 -16.37 17.64 -9.64
CA GLU A 22 -16.45 16.33 -8.99
C GLU A 22 -15.35 16.09 -7.93
N PHE A 23 -14.26 16.86 -7.95
CA PHE A 23 -13.20 16.75 -6.92
C PHE A 23 -13.51 17.57 -5.65
N SER A 24 -14.38 18.59 -5.73
CA SER A 24 -14.73 19.41 -4.56
C SER A 24 -15.54 18.64 -3.51
N SER A 25 -16.23 17.56 -3.89
CA SER A 25 -16.96 16.70 -2.94
C SER A 25 -16.06 15.78 -2.11
N PHE A 26 -14.79 15.58 -2.48
CA PHE A 26 -13.89 14.67 -1.76
C PHE A 26 -13.30 15.28 -0.48
N GLU A 27 -13.08 16.61 -0.43
CA GLU A 27 -12.53 17.28 0.76
C GLU A 27 -13.54 17.38 1.92
N LYS A 28 -14.85 17.31 1.65
CA LYS A 28 -15.89 17.45 2.70
C LYS A 28 -16.12 16.20 3.54
N LEU A 29 -15.57 15.04 3.16
CA LEU A 29 -15.75 13.78 3.89
C LEU A 29 -14.70 13.52 4.99
N TYR A 30 -13.66 14.36 5.10
CA TYR A 30 -12.53 14.11 6.01
C TYR A 30 -12.53 14.92 7.31
N ASN A 31 -13.59 15.68 7.61
CA ASN A 31 -13.75 16.30 8.92
C ASN A 31 -14.35 15.30 9.94
N VAL A 32 -13.69 14.15 10.10
CA VAL A 32 -13.89 13.32 11.29
C VAL A 32 -13.06 13.98 12.39
N GLU A 33 -13.71 14.51 13.42
CA GLU A 33 -13.02 15.12 14.56
C GLU A 33 -12.01 14.10 15.14
N ASP A 34 -10.74 14.47 15.02
CA ASP A 34 -9.60 13.68 15.44
C ASP A 34 -9.46 13.80 16.95
N ASN A 35 -9.99 12.82 17.68
CA ASN A 35 -9.82 12.75 19.14
C ASN A 35 -8.38 12.40 19.57
N GLY A 36 -7.41 12.33 18.64
CA GLY A 36 -6.03 12.01 18.94
C GLY A 36 -5.80 10.55 19.34
N GLU A 37 -6.80 9.69 19.12
CA GLU A 37 -6.72 8.27 19.45
C GLU A 37 -5.77 7.53 18.51
N LYS A 38 -4.97 6.62 19.10
CA LYS A 38 -3.97 5.81 18.41
C LYS A 38 -4.64 4.92 17.37
N CYS A 39 -4.53 5.32 16.12
CA CYS A 39 -5.12 4.60 14.99
C CYS A 39 -4.02 4.17 14.03
N TYR A 40 -3.81 2.86 13.97
CA TYR A 40 -2.72 2.27 13.19
C TYR A 40 -2.92 2.45 11.68
N ALA A 41 -4.18 2.62 11.22
CA ALA A 41 -4.53 2.75 9.81
C ALA A 41 -3.84 3.94 9.12
N ARG A 42 -3.50 4.99 9.88
CA ARG A 42 -2.81 6.17 9.36
C ARG A 42 -1.44 5.85 8.79
N ILE A 43 -0.74 4.85 9.33
CA ILE A 43 0.56 4.38 8.82
C ILE A 43 0.42 3.88 7.36
N PHE A 44 -0.77 3.41 7.00
CA PHE A 44 -1.10 2.93 5.67
C PHE A 44 -1.84 3.98 4.81
N GLY A 45 -1.97 5.21 5.32
CA GLY A 45 -2.68 6.30 4.63
C GLY A 45 -4.20 6.21 4.70
N TYR A 46 -4.75 5.39 5.61
CA TYR A 46 -6.19 5.30 5.82
C TYR A 46 -6.65 6.19 6.98
N PRO A 47 -7.86 6.78 6.90
CA PRO A 47 -8.49 7.46 8.03
C PRO A 47 -8.84 6.49 9.16
N CYS A 48 -9.27 7.04 10.28
CA CYS A 48 -9.68 6.28 11.45
C CYS A 48 -11.19 6.24 11.54
N CYS A 49 -11.74 5.08 11.91
CA CYS A 49 -13.16 4.95 12.19
C CYS A 49 -13.39 5.31 13.66
N ASN A 50 -14.21 6.32 13.94
CA ASN A 50 -14.68 6.58 15.29
C ASN A 50 -15.90 5.67 15.55
N ASN A 51 -15.73 4.62 16.35
CA ASN A 51 -16.80 3.76 16.90
C ASN A 51 -17.65 2.95 15.91
N ASN A 52 -17.04 2.40 14.85
CA ASN A 52 -17.76 1.48 13.96
C ASN A 52 -17.56 0.00 14.33
N GLU A 53 -18.55 -0.82 13.99
CA GLU A 53 -18.48 -2.28 14.08
C GLU A 53 -17.40 -2.81 13.12
N VAL A 54 -16.56 -3.74 13.59
CA VAL A 54 -15.51 -4.37 12.77
C VAL A 54 -16.15 -5.17 11.64
N LYS A 55 -16.03 -4.67 10.40
CA LYS A 55 -16.49 -5.40 9.20
C LYS A 55 -15.39 -6.25 8.58
N ILE A 56 -14.13 -5.85 8.71
CA ILE A 56 -12.98 -6.54 8.10
C ILE A 56 -11.83 -6.63 9.10
N THR A 57 -11.57 -7.83 9.61
CA THR A 57 -10.35 -8.12 10.37
C THR A 57 -9.26 -8.63 9.43
N SER A 58 -8.15 -7.90 9.33
CA SER A 58 -6.94 -8.34 8.64
C SER A 58 -5.90 -8.77 9.68
N TYR A 59 -5.32 -9.96 9.52
CA TYR A 59 -4.32 -10.47 10.46
C TYR A 59 -3.08 -9.56 10.57
N ASP A 60 -2.67 -8.96 9.45
CA ASP A 60 -1.46 -8.15 9.35
C ASP A 60 -1.70 -6.64 9.44
N LEU A 61 -2.91 -6.20 9.10
CA LEU A 61 -3.23 -4.78 9.10
C LEU A 61 -4.05 -4.38 10.32
N GLY A 62 -4.79 -5.27 10.99
CA GLY A 62 -5.72 -4.91 12.07
C GLY A 62 -7.18 -4.87 11.61
N ASP A 63 -8.05 -4.31 12.44
CA ASP A 63 -9.50 -4.20 12.21
C ASP A 63 -9.88 -2.93 11.44
N PHE A 64 -10.47 -3.11 10.25
CA PHE A 64 -10.97 -2.03 9.43
C PHE A 64 -12.49 -2.03 9.35
N ASP A 65 -13.03 -0.84 9.13
CA ASP A 65 -14.38 -0.67 8.62
C ASP A 65 -14.35 -0.06 7.21
N ILE A 66 -15.46 -0.24 6.50
CA ILE A 66 -15.76 0.46 5.26
C ILE A 66 -16.82 1.51 5.59
N ILE A 67 -16.42 2.79 5.54
CA ILE A 67 -17.33 3.93 5.53
C ILE A 67 -17.79 4.14 4.08
N ASP A 68 -19.00 4.69 3.92
CA ASP A 68 -19.68 5.08 2.67
C ASP A 68 -18.77 5.18 1.42
N ASN A 69 -19.22 4.58 0.32
CA ASN A 69 -18.51 4.55 -0.97
C ASN A 69 -17.14 3.86 -0.95
N PHE A 70 -17.00 2.75 -0.21
CA PHE A 70 -15.78 1.92 -0.20
C PHE A 70 -14.54 2.60 0.40
N VAL A 71 -14.72 3.67 1.18
CA VAL A 71 -13.61 4.30 1.90
C VAL A 71 -13.29 3.46 3.12
N MET A 72 -12.14 2.80 3.09
CA MET A 72 -11.64 2.08 4.28
C MET A 72 -11.15 3.06 5.33
N CYS A 73 -11.45 2.74 6.58
CA CYS A 73 -10.82 3.34 7.74
C CYS A 73 -10.36 2.23 8.70
N GLY A 74 -9.32 2.48 9.49
CA GLY A 74 -8.96 1.55 10.57
C GLY A 74 -9.73 1.88 11.83
N ILE A 75 -10.30 0.86 12.45
CA ILE A 75 -10.88 0.97 13.78
C ILE A 75 -9.70 1.17 14.74
N GLY A 76 -9.77 2.23 15.56
CA GLY A 76 -8.78 2.46 16.61
C GLY A 76 -8.66 1.24 17.52
N TYR A 77 -7.58 1.14 18.30
CA TYR A 77 -7.49 0.05 19.27
C TYR A 77 -8.72 0.14 20.19
N PRO A 78 -9.52 -0.95 20.32
CA PRO A 78 -10.63 -0.92 21.25
C PRO A 78 -10.08 -0.54 22.63
N GLU A 79 -10.78 0.35 23.34
CA GLU A 79 -10.45 0.70 24.72
C GLU A 79 -10.63 -0.53 25.61
N GLY A 80 -9.60 -1.38 25.64
CA GLY A 80 -9.52 -2.62 26.38
C GLY A 80 -8.10 -3.14 26.29
N GLU A 81 -7.58 -3.63 27.41
CA GLU A 81 -6.27 -4.28 27.44
C GLU A 81 -6.35 -5.57 26.59
N GLU A 82 -5.94 -5.47 25.33
CA GLU A 82 -5.70 -6.65 24.51
C GLU A 82 -4.69 -7.55 25.23
N MET A 83 -5.03 -8.83 25.37
CA MET A 83 -4.19 -9.84 26.02
C MET A 83 -3.81 -10.92 25.01
N PHE A 84 -2.56 -11.38 25.07
CA PHE A 84 -2.09 -12.57 24.38
C PHE A 84 -2.09 -13.74 25.38
N GLY A 85 -3.20 -14.50 25.38
CA GLY A 85 -3.46 -15.48 26.43
C GLY A 85 -3.63 -14.79 27.78
N ASP A 86 -2.78 -15.14 28.75
CA ASP A 86 -2.80 -14.55 30.10
C ASP A 86 -1.86 -13.33 30.25
N TYR A 87 -1.21 -12.91 29.17
CA TYR A 87 -0.22 -11.84 29.21
C TYR A 87 -0.75 -10.57 28.53
N PRO A 88 -0.62 -9.39 29.16
CA PRO A 88 -0.94 -8.14 28.49
C PRO A 88 0.05 -7.89 27.35
N TYR A 89 -0.36 -7.11 26.36
CA TYR A 89 0.60 -6.58 25.40
C TYR A 89 1.48 -5.48 26.03
N CYS A 90 2.73 -5.39 25.58
CA CYS A 90 3.66 -4.36 26.01
C CYS A 90 3.23 -2.99 25.46
N ASP A 91 3.35 -1.95 26.28
CA ASP A 91 3.23 -0.55 25.84
C ASP A 91 4.40 -0.13 24.94
N GLU A 92 5.58 -0.71 25.20
CA GLU A 92 6.78 -0.47 24.44
C GLU A 92 7.03 -1.56 23.39
N CYS A 93 7.68 -1.15 22.30
CA CYS A 93 8.04 -2.02 21.19
C CYS A 93 9.44 -2.62 21.30
N VAL A 94 9.88 -2.84 22.54
CA VAL A 94 11.19 -3.39 22.86
C VAL A 94 10.98 -4.80 23.37
N SER A 95 11.75 -5.76 22.85
CA SER A 95 11.79 -7.13 23.34
C SER A 95 13.13 -7.41 24.00
N ASN A 96 13.14 -8.06 25.16
CA ASN A 96 14.35 -8.60 25.78
C ASN A 96 14.41 -10.13 25.75
N TYR A 97 13.41 -10.77 25.13
CA TYR A 97 13.30 -12.21 24.93
C TYR A 97 12.52 -12.51 23.65
N PHE A 98 12.85 -13.63 22.98
CA PHE A 98 12.17 -14.11 21.78
C PHE A 98 11.94 -15.61 21.89
N ASP A 99 10.74 -16.05 21.50
CA ASP A 99 10.40 -17.46 21.34
C ASP A 99 9.60 -17.68 20.04
N LYS A 100 8.97 -18.86 19.91
CA LYS A 100 8.17 -19.23 18.74
C LYS A 100 6.94 -18.35 18.52
N ASP A 101 6.47 -17.67 19.55
CA ASP A 101 5.29 -16.82 19.50
C ASP A 101 5.68 -15.35 19.23
N GLY A 102 6.98 -15.03 19.16
CA GLY A 102 7.52 -13.72 18.77
C GLY A 102 8.30 -13.01 19.88
N GLY A 103 8.30 -11.67 19.84
CA GLY A 103 8.98 -10.85 20.86
C GLY A 103 8.23 -10.79 22.20
N TRP A 104 8.97 -10.74 23.30
CA TRP A 104 8.48 -10.57 24.66
C TRP A 104 9.35 -9.59 25.44
N TYR A 105 8.75 -8.93 26.42
CA TYR A 105 9.48 -8.07 27.35
C TYR A 105 9.14 -8.44 28.79
N TYR A 106 10.18 -8.67 29.58
CA TYR A 106 10.07 -8.78 31.02
C TYR A 106 10.43 -7.45 31.67
N ASP A 107 9.46 -6.80 32.32
CA ASP A 107 9.70 -5.60 33.10
C ASP A 107 10.29 -6.00 34.46
N LYS A 108 11.51 -5.53 34.73
CA LYS A 108 12.21 -5.82 35.99
C LYS A 108 11.60 -5.08 37.18
N THR A 109 10.90 -3.98 36.94
CA THR A 109 10.26 -3.13 37.94
C THR A 109 9.01 -3.84 38.47
N ASP A 110 8.12 -4.21 37.56
CA ASP A 110 6.82 -4.79 37.92
C ASP A 110 6.85 -6.32 37.99
N LYS A 111 7.95 -6.93 37.52
CA LYS A 111 8.15 -8.39 37.45
C LYS A 111 7.07 -9.09 36.62
N THR A 112 6.55 -8.40 35.62
CA THR A 112 5.53 -8.89 34.70
C THR A 112 6.13 -9.18 33.33
N TRP A 113 5.56 -10.19 32.67
CA TRP A 113 5.80 -10.43 31.26
C TRP A 113 4.70 -9.74 30.48
N CYS A 114 5.09 -9.08 29.39
CA CYS A 114 4.16 -8.63 28.39
C CYS A 114 4.57 -9.17 27.02
N LYS A 115 3.57 -9.40 26.18
CA LYS A 115 3.79 -9.80 24.80
C LYS A 115 4.10 -8.55 23.97
N VAL A 116 5.17 -8.52 23.19
CA VAL A 116 5.37 -7.39 22.28
C VAL A 116 4.30 -7.49 21.19
N ASN A 117 3.43 -6.49 21.10
CA ASN A 117 2.35 -6.50 20.11
C ASN A 117 2.95 -6.12 18.75
N GLU A 118 3.38 -7.10 17.96
CA GLU A 118 3.98 -6.88 16.64
C GLU A 118 3.05 -6.12 15.66
N ARG A 119 1.75 -6.02 15.95
CA ARG A 119 0.80 -5.18 15.19
C ARG A 119 0.85 -3.71 15.60
N ARG A 120 1.04 -3.40 16.90
CA ARG A 120 1.29 -2.03 17.40
C ARG A 120 2.73 -1.60 17.12
N CYS A 121 3.61 -2.56 17.27
CA CYS A 121 5.03 -2.44 17.13
C CYS A 121 5.41 -2.78 15.72
N PHE A 122 5.13 -1.82 14.83
CA PHE A 122 5.81 -1.71 13.56
C PHE A 122 7.31 -1.54 13.85
N SER A 123 8.00 -2.66 14.06
CA SER A 123 9.42 -2.75 14.38
C SER A 123 10.24 -2.41 13.14
N ILE A 124 10.28 -1.13 12.80
CA ILE A 124 11.31 -0.55 11.93
C ILE A 124 11.76 0.75 12.56
N CYS A 125 12.18 0.69 13.83
CA CYS A 125 12.50 1.91 14.54
C CYS A 125 13.70 1.78 15.46
N GLU A 126 14.82 1.26 14.94
CA GLU A 126 16.09 1.63 15.54
C GLU A 126 16.30 3.15 15.35
N PRO A 127 16.63 3.91 16.41
CA PRO A 127 16.92 5.34 16.29
C PRO A 127 17.97 5.58 15.21
N LYS A 128 17.59 6.22 14.10
CA LYS A 128 18.53 6.56 13.03
C LYS A 128 19.22 7.87 13.41
N LYS A 129 20.56 7.86 13.44
CA LYS A 129 21.39 9.05 13.76
C LYS A 129 21.04 9.70 15.12
N GLY A 130 20.54 8.92 16.09
CA GLY A 130 20.21 9.40 17.44
C GLY A 130 18.83 10.06 17.61
N TYR A 131 18.01 10.11 16.55
CA TYR A 131 16.67 10.68 16.61
C TYR A 131 15.62 9.58 16.85
N LYS A 132 14.62 9.90 17.69
CA LYS A 132 13.46 9.04 17.94
C LYS A 132 12.46 9.18 16.79
N TYR A 133 11.56 8.21 16.65
CA TYR A 133 10.43 8.32 15.72
C TYR A 133 9.32 9.16 16.34
N CYS A 134 8.55 9.84 15.49
CA CYS A 134 7.37 10.57 15.93
C CYS A 134 6.32 9.56 16.40
N LYS A 135 5.77 9.74 17.60
CA LYS A 135 4.74 8.84 18.14
C LYS A 135 3.37 9.12 17.53
N ASN A 136 3.07 10.40 17.28
CA ASN A 136 1.76 10.90 16.90
C ASN A 136 1.80 11.80 15.67
N SER A 137 2.95 12.38 15.31
CA SER A 137 3.05 13.27 14.15
C SER A 137 3.06 12.51 12.83
N SER A 138 2.01 12.70 12.02
CA SER A 138 1.96 12.28 10.61
C SER A 138 2.36 13.41 9.65
N LYS A 139 2.62 14.62 10.17
CA LYS A 139 2.89 15.81 9.35
C LYS A 139 4.36 15.86 8.95
N ILE A 140 4.62 15.56 7.67
CA ILE A 140 5.94 15.69 7.06
C ILE A 140 6.34 17.16 7.00
N ILE A 141 7.44 17.51 7.67
CA ILE A 141 8.06 18.84 7.63
C ILE A 141 9.09 18.90 6.51
N THR A 142 9.92 17.86 6.38
CA THR A 142 10.94 17.77 5.34
C THR A 142 11.33 16.30 5.07
N THR A 143 11.95 16.06 3.92
CA THR A 143 12.56 14.78 3.57
C THR A 143 14.03 15.03 3.26
N ASP A 144 14.93 14.26 3.87
CA ASP A 144 16.35 14.37 3.60
C ASP A 144 16.77 13.67 2.30
N THR A 145 18.02 13.86 1.90
CA THR A 145 18.61 13.25 0.69
C THR A 145 18.65 11.72 0.75
N ASP A 146 18.54 11.14 1.95
CA ASP A 146 18.52 9.69 2.15
C ASP A 146 17.07 9.13 2.04
N GLY A 147 16.10 9.98 1.68
CA GLY A 147 14.68 9.62 1.60
C GLY A 147 13.98 9.53 2.96
N THR A 148 14.64 9.95 4.04
CA THR A 148 14.09 9.89 5.39
C THR A 148 13.17 11.09 5.61
N THR A 149 11.93 10.85 6.00
CA THR A 149 10.96 11.91 6.32
C THR A 149 11.06 12.31 7.79
N TRP A 150 10.96 13.61 8.03
CA TRP A 150 11.15 14.22 9.34
C TRP A 150 9.90 14.99 9.78
N GLY A 151 9.59 14.88 11.06
CA GLY A 151 8.55 15.62 11.76
C GLY A 151 9.09 16.35 12.98
N ILE A 152 8.23 17.14 13.60
CA ILE A 152 8.50 17.79 14.89
C ILE A 152 7.41 17.32 15.86
N GLU A 153 7.82 16.80 17.02
CA GLU A 153 6.95 16.33 18.10
C GLU A 153 7.56 16.76 19.43
N ASP A 154 6.75 17.36 20.32
CA ASP A 154 7.19 17.92 21.60
C ASP A 154 8.38 18.89 21.48
N ASN A 155 8.41 19.71 20.42
CA ASN A 155 9.54 20.59 20.07
C ASN A 155 10.88 19.88 19.77
N HIS A 156 10.85 18.57 19.51
CA HIS A 156 12.02 17.79 19.12
C HIS A 156 11.86 17.25 17.69
N TRP A 157 12.97 17.16 16.97
CA TRP A 157 13.00 16.48 15.68
C TRP A 157 12.78 14.98 15.87
N CYS A 158 11.90 14.43 15.06
CA CYS A 158 11.61 13.01 15.07
C CYS A 158 11.48 12.48 13.63
N LEU A 159 11.73 11.19 13.48
CA LEU A 159 11.62 10.48 12.20
C LEU A 159 10.16 10.09 11.97
N ILE A 160 9.60 10.45 10.83
CA ILE A 160 8.26 9.99 10.44
C ILE A 160 8.40 8.59 9.88
N GLN A 161 7.58 7.68 10.39
CA GLN A 161 7.62 6.29 9.97
C GLN A 161 6.96 6.16 8.59
N THR A 162 7.78 6.23 7.54
CA THR A 162 7.36 5.82 6.20
C THR A 162 7.86 4.41 5.94
N ILE A 163 6.97 3.53 5.52
CA ILE A 163 7.38 2.26 4.90
C ILE A 163 8.26 2.64 3.70
N PRO A 164 9.48 2.08 3.53
CA PRO A 164 10.31 2.41 2.38
C PRO A 164 9.66 1.93 1.09
N GLU A 165 9.84 2.69 0.01
CA GLU A 165 9.41 2.27 -1.32
C GLU A 165 10.25 1.08 -1.80
N TYR A 166 9.59 0.08 -2.38
CA TYR A 166 10.21 -1.16 -2.80
C TYR A 166 10.94 -1.04 -4.15
N ASN A 167 12.27 -1.11 -4.13
CA ASN A 167 13.10 -0.94 -5.31
C ASN A 167 14.08 -2.10 -5.60
N ASP A 168 13.99 -3.22 -4.87
CA ASP A 168 14.95 -4.33 -5.01
C ASP A 168 14.80 -5.10 -6.34
N PHE A 169 13.59 -5.19 -6.91
CA PHE A 169 13.39 -5.66 -8.29
C PHE A 169 12.14 -5.07 -8.96
N GLU A 170 12.10 -5.20 -10.29
CA GLU A 170 10.99 -4.75 -11.12
C GLU A 170 9.82 -5.75 -11.06
N LEU A 171 8.65 -5.25 -10.70
CA LEU A 171 7.39 -5.97 -10.79
C LEU A 171 6.56 -5.34 -11.88
N THR A 172 6.20 -6.14 -12.88
CA THR A 172 5.37 -5.66 -13.99
C THR A 172 3.94 -6.16 -13.79
N PRO A 173 2.99 -5.28 -13.41
CA PRO A 173 1.59 -5.63 -13.35
C PRO A 173 1.05 -5.78 -14.77
N VAL A 174 0.31 -6.85 -15.00
CA VAL A 174 -0.36 -7.15 -16.26
C VAL A 174 -1.78 -7.56 -15.90
N SER A 175 -2.78 -6.95 -16.52
CA SER A 175 -4.15 -7.38 -16.29
C SER A 175 -4.93 -7.65 -17.56
N TYR A 176 -5.83 -8.62 -17.46
CA TYR A 176 -6.77 -9.00 -18.51
C TYR A 176 -8.13 -9.35 -17.90
N ILE A 177 -9.16 -9.30 -18.74
CA ILE A 177 -10.53 -9.66 -18.35
C ILE A 177 -10.77 -11.10 -18.82
N ASP A 178 -11.22 -11.95 -17.89
CA ASP A 178 -11.62 -13.32 -18.16
C ASP A 178 -13.13 -13.49 -17.93
N LYS A 179 -13.78 -14.35 -18.72
CA LYS A 179 -15.22 -14.64 -18.61
C LYS A 179 -15.42 -16.09 -18.22
N ILE A 180 -15.74 -16.32 -16.95
CA ILE A 180 -16.01 -17.67 -16.43
C ILE A 180 -17.50 -17.73 -16.08
N SER A 181 -18.22 -18.65 -16.73
CA SER A 181 -19.67 -18.86 -16.48
C SER A 181 -20.54 -17.61 -16.67
N GLY A 182 -20.16 -16.72 -17.59
CA GLY A 182 -20.90 -15.48 -17.87
C GLY A 182 -20.60 -14.32 -16.92
N GLN A 183 -19.79 -14.55 -15.87
CA GLN A 183 -19.28 -13.48 -15.00
C GLN A 183 -17.90 -13.01 -15.48
N GLU A 184 -17.72 -11.69 -15.54
CA GLU A 184 -16.45 -11.05 -15.88
C GLU A 184 -15.58 -10.90 -14.63
N TYR A 185 -14.32 -11.32 -14.73
CA TYR A 185 -13.31 -11.15 -13.69
C TYR A 185 -12.12 -10.41 -14.27
N LYS A 186 -11.56 -9.47 -13.50
CA LYS A 186 -10.25 -8.92 -13.82
C LYS A 186 -9.20 -9.78 -13.14
N ILE A 187 -8.33 -10.38 -13.95
CA ILE A 187 -7.16 -11.11 -13.46
C ILE A 187 -5.99 -10.15 -13.53
N VAL A 188 -5.30 -9.98 -12.40
CA VAL A 188 -4.07 -9.20 -12.34
C VAL A 188 -2.92 -10.14 -12.03
N ASN A 189 -1.96 -10.17 -12.93
CA ASN A 189 -0.72 -10.91 -12.84
C ASN A 189 0.43 -9.94 -12.55
N PHE A 190 1.29 -10.32 -11.63
CA PHE A 190 2.54 -9.63 -11.35
C PHE A 190 3.67 -10.51 -11.84
N LEU A 191 4.37 -10.05 -12.88
CA LEU A 191 5.52 -10.74 -13.43
C LEU A 191 6.78 -10.27 -12.67
N TYR A 192 7.64 -11.24 -12.33
CA TYR A 192 8.98 -11.00 -11.79
C TYR A 192 10.01 -11.87 -12.52
N ASP A 193 11.27 -11.43 -12.52
CA ASP A 193 12.36 -12.18 -13.15
C ASP A 193 12.61 -13.52 -12.46
N LYS A 194 12.80 -14.57 -13.28
CA LYS A 194 13.02 -15.95 -12.83
C LYS A 194 14.24 -16.13 -11.91
N GLY A 195 15.16 -15.18 -11.86
CA GLY A 195 16.34 -15.23 -11.00
C GLY A 195 16.11 -14.72 -9.56
N ASN A 196 14.98 -14.08 -9.26
CA ASN A 196 14.84 -13.27 -8.06
C ASN A 196 14.20 -13.97 -6.86
N ASN A 197 13.88 -15.27 -6.95
CA ASN A 197 13.30 -16.10 -5.87
C ASN A 197 12.30 -15.32 -4.98
N PHE A 198 11.36 -14.61 -5.62
CA PHE A 198 10.48 -13.67 -4.95
C PHE A 198 9.78 -14.29 -3.74
N GLU A 199 9.21 -15.48 -3.94
CA GLU A 199 8.50 -16.21 -2.90
C GLU A 199 9.39 -16.71 -1.77
N GLU A 200 10.70 -16.88 -1.99
CA GLU A 200 11.62 -17.26 -0.92
C GLU A 200 12.03 -16.06 -0.08
N LYS A 201 12.19 -14.89 -0.71
CA LYS A 201 12.67 -13.67 -0.05
C LYS A 201 11.55 -12.82 0.55
N TYR A 202 10.38 -12.77 -0.08
CA TYR A 202 9.29 -11.88 0.32
C TYR A 202 7.97 -12.61 0.51
N GLU A 203 7.12 -12.04 1.36
CA GLU A 203 5.69 -12.35 1.44
C GLU A 203 4.87 -11.10 1.19
N ILE A 204 3.72 -11.26 0.53
CA ILE A 204 2.76 -10.18 0.33
C ILE A 204 1.94 -10.05 1.60
N VAL A 205 2.07 -8.92 2.29
CA VAL A 205 1.41 -8.62 3.58
C VAL A 205 0.04 -8.00 3.37
N THR A 206 -0.03 -7.01 2.47
CA THR A 206 -1.30 -6.47 2.00
C THR A 206 -1.23 -6.15 0.52
N LEU A 207 -2.37 -6.23 -0.12
CA LEU A 207 -2.56 -5.82 -1.49
C LEU A 207 -3.89 -5.09 -1.55
N ILE A 208 -3.87 -3.88 -2.08
CA ILE A 208 -4.99 -2.94 -2.10
C ILE A 208 -5.16 -2.49 -3.54
N ILE A 209 -6.40 -2.52 -4.05
CA ILE A 209 -6.74 -2.09 -5.41
C ILE A 209 -7.80 -1.03 -5.29
N ASN A 210 -7.48 0.20 -5.72
CA ASN A 210 -8.39 1.35 -5.64
C ASN A 210 -8.98 1.50 -4.23
N GLY A 211 -8.12 1.36 -3.21
CA GLY A 211 -8.51 1.43 -1.80
C GLY A 211 -9.12 0.15 -1.21
N ILE A 212 -9.43 -0.87 -2.01
CA ILE A 212 -10.09 -2.11 -1.55
C ILE A 212 -9.04 -3.22 -1.32
N PRO A 213 -9.01 -3.87 -0.13
CA PRO A 213 -8.03 -4.89 0.18
C PRO A 213 -8.38 -6.19 -0.54
N VAL A 214 -7.37 -6.88 -1.05
CA VAL A 214 -7.51 -8.16 -1.74
C VAL A 214 -7.42 -9.28 -0.73
N ASN A 215 -8.35 -10.23 -0.81
CA ASN A 215 -8.29 -11.44 0.00
C ASN A 215 -7.15 -12.36 -0.47
N PHE A 216 -6.18 -12.61 0.40
CA PHE A 216 -5.00 -13.43 0.14
C PHE A 216 -5.27 -14.87 -0.26
N SER A 217 -6.39 -15.46 0.19
CA SER A 217 -6.78 -16.81 -0.21
C SER A 217 -7.02 -16.95 -1.72
N LYS A 218 -7.15 -15.82 -2.44
CA LYS A 218 -7.34 -15.77 -3.89
C LYS A 218 -6.04 -15.56 -4.66
N ILE A 219 -4.88 -15.46 -4.01
CA ILE A 219 -3.58 -15.32 -4.70
C ILE A 219 -3.08 -16.69 -5.13
N THR A 220 -2.82 -16.85 -6.42
CA THR A 220 -2.22 -18.03 -7.03
C THR A 220 -0.78 -17.70 -7.44
N TYR A 221 0.16 -18.48 -6.91
CA TYR A 221 1.59 -18.37 -7.15
C TYR A 221 2.04 -19.33 -8.26
N ASN A 222 2.91 -18.85 -9.14
CA ASN A 222 3.54 -19.59 -10.24
C ASN A 222 5.05 -19.30 -10.24
N SER A 223 5.84 -20.10 -10.97
CA SER A 223 7.31 -19.99 -10.94
C SER A 223 7.91 -18.60 -11.23
N ASN A 224 7.20 -17.73 -11.95
CA ASN A 224 7.67 -16.40 -12.34
C ASN A 224 6.58 -15.31 -12.23
N SER A 225 5.48 -15.63 -11.57
CA SER A 225 4.39 -14.68 -11.42
C SER A 225 3.49 -15.07 -10.26
N PHE A 226 2.84 -14.08 -9.66
CA PHE A 226 1.66 -14.33 -8.85
C PHE A 226 0.46 -13.61 -9.46
N SER A 227 -0.71 -14.15 -9.21
CA SER A 227 -1.95 -13.68 -9.81
C SER A 227 -3.07 -13.67 -8.79
N PHE A 228 -4.05 -12.80 -8.97
CA PHE A 228 -5.30 -12.88 -8.22
C PHE A 228 -6.46 -12.45 -9.10
N LYS A 229 -7.65 -12.87 -8.69
CA LYS A 229 -8.91 -12.55 -9.35
C LYS A 229 -9.66 -11.51 -8.53
N THR A 230 -10.08 -10.43 -9.16
CA THR A 230 -10.98 -9.45 -8.56
C THR A 230 -12.26 -9.30 -9.38
N GLU A 231 -13.38 -9.18 -8.67
CA GLU A 231 -14.70 -8.89 -9.22
C GLU A 231 -14.89 -7.39 -9.51
N SER A 232 -13.94 -6.56 -9.05
CA SER A 232 -13.93 -5.13 -9.35
C SER A 232 -13.44 -4.91 -10.79
N VAL A 233 -14.35 -5.09 -11.76
CA VAL A 233 -14.13 -4.86 -13.18
C VAL A 233 -14.15 -3.35 -13.51
N MET A 234 -14.51 -2.49 -12.55
CA MET A 234 -15.06 -1.17 -12.83
C MET A 234 -14.08 -0.07 -13.26
N TRP A 235 -12.76 -0.27 -13.35
CA TRP A 235 -11.85 0.86 -13.60
C TRP A 235 -10.77 0.59 -14.64
N LYS A 236 -10.68 1.54 -15.59
CA LYS A 236 -9.66 1.61 -16.67
C LYS A 236 -8.25 1.80 -16.11
N GLU A 237 -8.16 2.41 -14.92
CA GLU A 237 -6.92 2.64 -14.19
C GLU A 237 -7.09 2.03 -12.81
N ASN A 238 -6.18 1.12 -12.44
CA ASN A 238 -6.14 0.58 -11.10
C ASN A 238 -4.86 1.05 -10.43
N GLU A 239 -5.00 1.85 -9.38
CA GLU A 239 -3.95 2.04 -8.41
C GLU A 239 -3.86 0.76 -7.58
N ILE A 240 -2.73 0.07 -7.65
CA ILE A 240 -2.46 -1.10 -6.83
C ILE A 240 -1.39 -0.73 -5.82
N LYS A 241 -1.74 -0.74 -4.55
CA LYS A 241 -0.80 -0.58 -3.44
C LYS A 241 -0.49 -1.95 -2.88
N MET A 242 0.79 -2.31 -2.84
CA MET A 242 1.24 -3.59 -2.30
C MET A 242 2.20 -3.33 -1.15
N ILE A 243 2.03 -4.06 -0.05
CA ILE A 243 3.01 -4.11 1.03
C ILE A 243 3.63 -5.50 1.05
N LEU A 244 4.95 -5.52 0.98
CA LEU A 244 5.78 -6.71 1.04
C LEU A 244 6.47 -6.77 2.40
N ARG A 245 6.75 -7.98 2.91
CA ARG A 245 7.65 -8.20 4.05
C ARG A 245 8.78 -9.10 3.59
N ASP A 246 10.01 -8.68 3.81
CA ASP A 246 11.19 -9.55 3.62
C ASP A 246 11.18 -10.62 4.72
N LYS A 247 11.24 -11.89 4.33
CA LYS A 247 11.05 -13.03 5.23
C LYS A 247 12.20 -13.18 6.23
N THR A 248 13.40 -12.71 5.86
CA THR A 248 14.61 -12.82 6.68
C THR A 248 14.73 -11.65 7.65
N THR A 249 14.63 -10.43 7.13
CA THR A 249 14.81 -9.19 7.91
C THR A 249 13.53 -8.72 8.58
N LYS A 250 12.37 -9.26 8.18
CA LYS A 250 11.03 -8.80 8.58
C LYS A 250 10.71 -7.35 8.19
N GLN A 251 11.57 -6.70 7.41
CA GLN A 251 11.37 -5.35 6.90
C GLN A 251 10.16 -5.30 5.96
N LYS A 252 9.25 -4.36 6.18
CA LYS A 252 8.14 -4.09 5.26
C LYS A 252 8.55 -3.07 4.21
N TYR A 253 8.00 -3.21 3.00
CA TYR A 253 8.17 -2.28 1.89
C TYR A 253 6.82 -2.01 1.25
N PHE A 254 6.61 -0.83 0.68
CA PHE A 254 5.41 -0.55 -0.11
C PHE A 254 5.77 -0.33 -1.58
N LYS A 255 4.87 -0.67 -2.48
CA LYS A 255 4.98 -0.34 -3.90
C LYS A 255 3.63 0.07 -4.43
N ILE A 256 3.61 1.16 -5.19
CA ILE A 256 2.42 1.61 -5.90
C ILE A 256 2.61 1.27 -7.37
N PHE A 257 1.60 0.64 -7.95
CA PHE A 257 1.56 0.30 -9.36
C PHE A 257 0.38 1.02 -10.01
N ASN A 258 0.66 1.67 -11.13
CA ASN A 258 -0.38 2.13 -12.03
C ASN A 258 -0.55 1.05 -13.10
N ASN A 259 -1.60 0.24 -12.95
CA ASN A 259 -1.81 -0.91 -13.84
C ASN A 259 -2.50 -0.46 -15.14
N GLN A 260 -1.82 -0.66 -16.27
CA GLN A 260 -2.43 -0.51 -17.59
C GLN A 260 -3.16 -1.81 -17.95
N THR A 261 -4.47 -1.71 -18.20
CA THR A 261 -5.28 -2.85 -18.59
C THR A 261 -5.01 -3.19 -20.07
N ILE A 262 -4.56 -4.41 -20.36
CA ILE A 262 -4.35 -4.86 -21.74
C ILE A 262 -5.65 -5.54 -22.23
N PRO A 263 -6.18 -5.16 -23.40
CA PRO A 263 -7.32 -5.85 -23.99
C PRO A 263 -7.04 -7.35 -24.20
N TYR A 264 -7.93 -8.23 -23.71
CA TYR A 264 -7.79 -9.69 -23.78
C TYR A 264 -7.57 -10.21 -25.22
N ASN A 265 -8.18 -9.57 -26.21
CA ASN A 265 -8.09 -9.96 -27.62
C ASN A 265 -6.65 -9.90 -28.18
N LEU A 266 -5.73 -9.19 -27.52
CA LEU A 266 -4.31 -9.13 -27.91
C LEU A 266 -3.51 -10.34 -27.39
N ILE A 267 -4.03 -11.08 -26.41
CA ILE A 267 -3.31 -12.17 -25.72
C ILE A 267 -3.52 -13.50 -26.44
N HIS A 268 -4.70 -13.72 -27.05
CA HIS A 268 -5.08 -15.01 -27.62
C HIS A 268 -4.73 -15.22 -29.10
N ASN A 269 -4.35 -14.16 -29.83
CA ASN A 269 -3.85 -14.28 -31.19
C ASN A 269 -2.35 -14.54 -31.17
N ASN A 270 -2.00 -15.81 -30.99
CA ASN A 270 -0.66 -16.41 -31.01
C ASN A 270 0.40 -15.67 -31.84
N THR A 271 1.15 -14.80 -31.18
CA THR A 271 2.63 -14.77 -31.24
C THR A 271 3.10 -14.12 -29.94
N THR A 272 3.56 -14.99 -29.03
CA THR A 272 4.45 -14.70 -27.89
C THR A 272 4.17 -13.38 -27.16
N ILE A 273 3.39 -13.45 -26.08
CA ILE A 273 3.29 -12.40 -25.04
C ILE A 273 4.68 -11.86 -24.62
N LEU A 274 5.71 -12.72 -24.65
CA LEU A 274 7.11 -12.33 -24.45
C LEU A 274 7.59 -11.27 -25.45
N ASP A 275 7.20 -11.32 -26.73
CA ASP A 275 7.58 -10.32 -27.73
C ASP A 275 6.88 -8.97 -27.51
N PHE A 276 5.67 -8.99 -26.94
CA PHE A 276 4.97 -7.76 -26.57
C PHE A 276 5.69 -7.03 -25.43
N PHE A 277 6.22 -7.77 -24.45
CA PHE A 277 7.04 -7.18 -23.38
C PHE A 277 8.41 -6.71 -23.87
N SER A 278 9.04 -7.43 -24.81
CA SER A 278 10.22 -6.94 -25.54
C SER A 278 9.92 -5.57 -26.20
N PHE A 279 8.73 -5.42 -26.78
CA PHE A 279 8.32 -4.19 -27.44
C PHE A 279 8.14 -3.02 -26.46
N PHE A 280 7.55 -3.26 -25.28
CA PHE A 280 7.41 -2.22 -24.25
C PHE A 280 8.75 -1.80 -23.61
N HIS A 281 9.67 -2.74 -23.40
CA HIS A 281 11.03 -2.41 -22.96
C HIS A 281 11.75 -1.53 -24.00
N VAL A 282 11.61 -1.84 -25.29
CA VAL A 282 12.16 -1.03 -26.39
C VAL A 282 11.54 0.37 -26.42
N ILE A 283 10.21 0.51 -26.23
CA ILE A 283 9.55 1.82 -26.20
C ILE A 283 10.00 2.66 -25.00
N LYS A 284 10.13 2.06 -23.81
CA LYS A 284 10.60 2.77 -22.60
C LYS A 284 12.05 3.27 -22.78
N ILE A 285 12.90 2.50 -23.47
CA ILE A 285 14.27 2.89 -23.83
C ILE A 285 14.28 4.05 -24.86
N ILE A 286 13.40 4.02 -25.86
CA ILE A 286 13.32 5.08 -26.89
C ILE A 286 12.87 6.42 -26.26
N ILE A 287 11.87 6.40 -25.38
CA ILE A 287 11.37 7.62 -24.72
C ILE A 287 12.41 8.23 -23.76
N PHE A 288 13.21 7.39 -23.08
CA PHE A 288 14.32 7.88 -22.25
C PHE A 288 15.49 8.44 -23.08
N SER A 289 15.78 7.84 -24.24
CA SER A 289 16.85 8.27 -25.15
C SER A 289 16.57 9.66 -25.77
N GLU A 290 15.32 9.98 -26.10
CA GLU A 290 14.98 11.29 -26.69
C GLU A 290 15.01 12.43 -25.68
N ASN A 291 14.72 12.17 -24.40
CA ASN A 291 14.78 13.18 -23.33
C ASN A 291 16.21 13.50 -22.84
N MET A 292 17.23 12.73 -23.24
CA MET A 292 18.64 13.02 -22.91
C MET A 292 19.41 13.75 -24.03
N LYS A 293 18.73 14.19 -25.10
CA LYS A 293 19.34 14.96 -26.21
C LYS A 293 18.94 16.44 -26.26
N LEU A 294 18.42 17.00 -25.16
CA LEU A 294 18.16 18.43 -25.00
C LEU A 294 19.04 19.02 -23.91
#